data_AF-A0A660HP12-F1
#
_entry.id   AF-A0A660HP12-F1
#
_cell.length_a   1.000
_cell.length_b   1.000
_cell.length_c   1.000
_cell.angle_alpha   90.00
_cell.angle_beta   90.00
_cell.angle_gamma   90.00
#
_symmetry.space_group_name_H-M   'P 1'
#
loop_
_entity.id
_entity.type
_entity.pdbx_description
1 polymer ?
#
loop_
_entity_poly.entity_id
_entity_poly.type
_entity_poly.pdbx_seq_one_letter_code
_entity_poly.pdbx_strand_id
1 'polypeptide(L)'
;MPASFNPYNFIQSNPASSQRSLSSHSSDLSFSPEPIEEIKLFLDMDGVLTDFTGACEKLGDDMMFWYSNDRELFWKKITSAGIEFWSEMSWMPGGRELHGFLRSSGYFPTILSALPGPERKKALINAREGKIKWIRKELGASYAENAILCYRPEKALQSGAARVLIDDNSENIREWEEAGGIGILHKNTSRTIRCFSKILKVGQKF
;
A
#
# COMPACT_ATOMS: atom_id res chain seq x y z
N MET A 1 62.66 48.39 -6.19
CA MET A 1 62.58 48.83 -4.79
C MET A 1 61.17 48.53 -4.29
N PRO A 2 60.97 47.74 -3.22
CA PRO A 2 61.90 46.85 -2.52
C PRO A 2 61.81 45.41 -3.07
N ALA A 3 62.92 44.70 -3.26
CA ALA A 3 63.74 44.00 -2.25
C ALA A 3 63.10 42.61 -1.94
N SER A 4 63.59 41.51 -2.53
CA SER A 4 64.76 40.70 -2.08
C SER A 4 64.41 39.79 -0.89
N PHE A 5 64.89 38.58 -0.66
CA PHE A 5 66.08 37.79 -1.01
C PHE A 5 65.65 36.31 -0.91
N ASN A 6 65.95 35.45 -1.88
CA ASN A 6 67.16 34.63 -2.02
C ASN A 6 67.13 33.31 -1.20
N PRO A 7 67.57 32.18 -1.81
CA PRO A 7 67.40 30.82 -1.33
C PRO A 7 68.61 30.35 -0.53
N TYR A 8 68.47 29.19 0.14
CA TYR A 8 69.61 28.38 0.53
C TYR A 8 69.48 26.96 0.00
N ASN A 9 70.40 26.66 -0.91
CA ASN A 9 70.83 25.35 -1.36
C ASN A 9 71.56 24.60 -0.22
N PHE A 10 71.53 23.25 -0.22
CA PHE A 10 72.66 22.36 -0.56
C PHE A 10 72.47 20.92 -0.02
N ILE A 11 72.47 19.97 -0.98
CA ILE A 11 73.22 18.69 -1.05
C ILE A 11 72.98 17.52 -0.05
N GLN A 12 72.57 16.42 -0.70
CA GLN A 12 72.92 14.98 -0.58
C GLN A 12 73.24 14.35 0.79
N SER A 13 72.50 13.28 1.10
CA SER A 13 73.06 11.91 1.16
C SER A 13 71.95 10.86 1.37
N ASN A 14 71.99 9.80 0.55
CA ASN A 14 71.38 8.48 0.81
C ASN A 14 72.22 7.76 1.89
N PRO A 15 71.79 6.66 2.58
CA PRO A 15 71.04 5.55 1.97
C PRO A 15 70.05 4.76 2.88
N ALA A 16 69.46 3.75 2.25
CA ALA A 16 69.15 2.41 2.78
C ALA A 16 67.73 2.11 3.32
N SER A 17 67.03 1.35 2.46
CA SER A 17 66.29 0.12 2.74
C SER A 17 65.16 0.13 3.77
N SER A 18 63.94 -0.12 3.29
CA SER A 18 63.18 -1.30 3.72
C SER A 18 62.02 -1.59 2.77
N GLN A 19 61.96 -2.83 2.32
CA GLN A 19 60.87 -3.43 1.56
C GLN A 19 59.53 -3.20 2.28
N ARG A 20 58.47 -2.85 1.54
CA ARG A 20 57.11 -3.16 1.96
C ARG A 20 56.36 -3.87 0.85
N SER A 21 56.10 -5.12 1.16
CA SER A 21 55.19 -6.07 0.54
C SER A 21 53.83 -5.46 0.19
N LEU A 22 53.37 -5.78 -1.02
CA LEU A 22 51.96 -5.80 -1.39
C LEU A 22 51.20 -6.68 -0.39
N SER A 23 50.22 -6.10 0.30
CA SER A 23 49.18 -6.88 0.98
C SER A 23 47.85 -6.56 0.30
N SER A 24 47.34 -7.58 -0.39
CA SER A 24 45.99 -7.63 -0.92
C SER A 24 45.00 -7.74 0.24
N HIS A 25 44.42 -6.63 0.67
CA HIS A 25 43.22 -6.66 1.48
C HIS A 25 42.02 -6.79 0.55
N SER A 26 41.71 -8.04 0.19
CA SER A 26 40.36 -8.42 -0.20
C SER A 26 39.53 -8.40 1.09
N SER A 27 38.83 -7.30 1.32
CA SER A 27 37.78 -7.24 2.32
C SER A 27 36.61 -8.05 1.79
N ASP A 28 36.48 -9.28 2.27
CA ASP A 28 35.23 -10.02 2.24
C ASP A 28 34.16 -9.14 2.89
N LEU A 29 33.36 -8.49 2.04
CA LEU A 29 32.10 -7.88 2.44
C LEU A 29 31.18 -9.05 2.79
N SER A 30 31.16 -9.40 4.06
CA SER A 30 30.14 -10.27 4.63
C SER A 30 28.79 -9.59 4.41
N PHE A 31 28.09 -10.00 3.37
CA PHE A 31 26.69 -9.66 3.14
C PHE A 31 25.90 -10.36 4.24
N SER A 32 25.61 -9.63 5.31
CA SER A 32 24.59 -10.04 6.26
C SER A 32 23.26 -10.02 5.50
N PRO A 33 22.51 -11.14 5.40
CA PRO A 33 21.16 -11.07 4.88
C PRO A 33 20.38 -10.11 5.79
N GLU A 34 19.96 -8.98 5.21
CA GLU A 34 18.96 -8.10 5.82
C GLU A 34 17.80 -8.98 6.30
N PRO A 35 17.21 -8.69 7.49
CA PRO A 35 16.07 -9.44 7.97
C PRO A 35 15.01 -9.49 6.87
N ILE A 36 14.48 -10.68 6.58
CA ILE A 36 13.35 -10.82 5.65
C ILE A 36 12.22 -9.96 6.23
N GLU A 37 11.99 -8.79 5.63
CA GLU A 37 10.96 -7.86 6.11
C GLU A 37 9.62 -8.61 6.10
N GLU A 38 8.97 -8.63 7.28
CA GLU A 38 7.66 -9.25 7.43
C GLU A 38 6.66 -8.54 6.51
N ILE A 39 5.98 -9.31 5.66
CA ILE A 39 5.04 -8.76 4.70
C ILE A 39 3.91 -8.02 5.43
N LYS A 40 3.77 -6.72 5.14
CA LYS A 40 2.61 -5.93 5.57
C LYS A 40 1.52 -5.97 4.51
N LEU A 41 0.34 -6.45 4.88
CA LEU A 41 -0.78 -6.63 3.97
C LEU A 41 -1.83 -5.51 4.12
N PHE A 42 -2.22 -4.93 3.00
CA PHE A 42 -3.32 -3.98 2.86
C PHE A 42 -4.42 -4.59 1.99
N LEU A 43 -5.67 -4.34 2.38
CA LEU A 43 -6.84 -4.87 1.70
C LEU A 43 -7.85 -3.75 1.48
N ASP A 44 -8.23 -3.54 0.22
CA ASP A 44 -9.28 -2.59 -0.10
C ASP A 44 -10.65 -3.09 0.37
N MET A 45 -11.60 -2.16 0.49
CA MET A 45 -12.94 -2.44 1.00
C MET A 45 -13.98 -2.50 -0.12
N ASP A 46 -14.13 -1.45 -0.91
CA ASP A 46 -15.16 -1.36 -1.95
C ASP A 46 -14.73 -2.21 -3.15
N GLY A 47 -15.57 -3.12 -3.63
CA GLY A 47 -15.22 -4.02 -4.74
C GLY A 47 -14.31 -5.21 -4.36
N VAL A 48 -13.86 -5.30 -3.10
CA VAL A 48 -13.10 -6.45 -2.57
C VAL A 48 -13.81 -7.12 -1.38
N LEU A 49 -14.14 -6.36 -0.34
CA LEU A 49 -14.90 -6.86 0.82
C LEU A 49 -16.38 -6.55 0.72
N THR A 50 -16.73 -5.38 0.16
CA THR A 50 -18.08 -4.85 0.11
C THR A 50 -18.57 -4.60 -1.31
N ASP A 51 -19.83 -4.95 -1.56
CA ASP A 51 -20.49 -4.77 -2.84
C ASP A 51 -21.02 -3.35 -3.00
N PHE A 52 -20.11 -2.43 -3.33
CA PHE A 52 -20.44 -1.02 -3.55
C PHE A 52 -21.38 -0.83 -4.75
N THR A 53 -21.17 -1.58 -5.84
CA THR A 53 -22.02 -1.53 -7.03
C THR A 53 -23.44 -1.98 -6.69
N GLY A 54 -23.61 -3.13 -6.04
CA GLY A 54 -24.91 -3.61 -5.60
C GLY A 54 -25.57 -2.69 -4.57
N ALA A 55 -24.79 -2.03 -3.71
CA ALA A 55 -25.32 -0.98 -2.82
C ALA A 55 -25.82 0.24 -3.60
N CYS A 56 -25.14 0.65 -4.66
CA CYS A 56 -25.59 1.71 -5.56
C CYS A 56 -26.89 1.31 -6.28
N GLU A 57 -26.95 0.13 -6.88
CA GLU A 57 -28.13 -0.36 -7.60
C GLU A 57 -29.38 -0.43 -6.70
N LYS A 58 -29.22 -0.74 -5.41
CA LYS A 58 -30.32 -0.68 -4.42
C LYS A 58 -30.89 0.73 -4.20
N LEU A 59 -30.13 1.80 -4.49
CA LEU A 59 -30.64 3.18 -4.44
C LEU A 59 -31.42 3.58 -5.69
N GLY A 60 -31.25 2.85 -6.80
CA GLY A 60 -31.95 3.05 -8.06
C GLY A 60 -31.16 2.57 -9.27
N ASP A 61 -31.89 2.13 -10.30
CA ASP A 61 -31.33 1.47 -11.50
C ASP A 61 -30.37 2.35 -12.31
N ASP A 62 -30.56 3.68 -12.28
CA ASP A 62 -29.74 4.65 -13.04
C ASP A 62 -28.42 5.02 -12.34
N MET A 63 -28.11 4.45 -11.17
CA MET A 63 -26.96 4.88 -10.38
C MET A 63 -25.62 4.74 -11.13
N MET A 64 -25.42 3.63 -11.84
CA MET A 64 -24.20 3.45 -12.63
C MET A 64 -24.17 4.33 -13.89
N PHE A 65 -25.33 4.68 -14.44
CA PHE A 65 -25.42 5.67 -15.51
C PHE A 65 -24.99 7.06 -15.01
N TRP A 66 -25.47 7.51 -13.84
CA TRP A 66 -25.04 8.77 -13.23
C TRP A 66 -23.58 8.72 -12.80
N TYR A 67 -23.06 7.58 -12.36
CA TYR A 67 -21.65 7.43 -12.03
C TYR A 67 -20.74 7.88 -13.20
N SER A 68 -21.14 7.60 -14.44
CA SER A 68 -20.37 7.97 -15.64
C SER A 68 -20.79 9.31 -16.26
N ASN A 69 -22.06 9.72 -16.14
CA ASN A 69 -22.60 10.86 -16.90
C ASN A 69 -22.98 12.07 -16.03
N ASP A 70 -23.26 11.87 -14.74
CA ASP A 70 -23.67 12.93 -13.80
C ASP A 70 -23.19 12.61 -12.38
N ARG A 71 -21.91 12.93 -12.14
CA ARG A 71 -21.26 12.70 -10.84
C ARG A 71 -21.96 13.45 -9.71
N GLU A 72 -22.54 14.62 -9.98
CA GLU A 72 -23.20 15.41 -8.94
C GLU A 72 -24.45 14.70 -8.44
N LEU A 73 -25.31 14.25 -9.36
CA LEU A 73 -26.52 13.52 -9.02
C LEU A 73 -26.22 12.18 -8.35
N PHE A 74 -25.23 11.43 -8.85
CA PHE A 74 -24.74 10.18 -8.23
C PHE A 74 -24.41 10.40 -6.75
N TRP A 75 -23.57 11.40 -6.46
CA TRP A 75 -23.16 11.69 -5.09
C TRP A 75 -24.28 12.29 -4.25
N LYS A 76 -25.20 13.05 -4.84
CA LYS A 76 -26.40 13.56 -4.14
C LYS A 76 -27.26 12.41 -3.63
N LYS A 77 -27.45 11.35 -4.43
CA LYS A 77 -28.21 10.16 -4.04
C LYS A 77 -27.54 9.39 -2.91
N ILE A 78 -26.24 9.09 -3.02
CA ILE A 78 -25.47 8.44 -1.94
C ILE A 78 -25.50 9.28 -0.66
N THR A 79 -25.32 10.60 -0.78
CA THR A 79 -25.34 11.51 0.39
C THR A 79 -26.71 11.52 1.08
N SER A 80 -27.79 11.40 0.30
CA SER A 80 -29.16 11.35 0.81
C SER A 80 -29.47 10.04 1.52
N ALA A 81 -28.86 8.92 1.08
CA ALA A 81 -28.97 7.61 1.71
C ALA A 81 -28.23 7.50 3.06
N GLY A 82 -27.42 8.50 3.43
CA GLY A 82 -26.87 8.60 4.77
C GLY A 82 -25.66 7.71 5.02
N ILE A 83 -25.47 7.36 6.30
CA ILE A 83 -24.37 6.52 6.77
C ILE A 83 -24.64 5.04 6.45
N GLU A 84 -25.92 4.68 6.47
CA GLU A 84 -26.47 3.34 6.27
C GLU A 84 -26.11 2.78 4.90
N PHE A 85 -26.01 3.63 3.87
CA PHE A 85 -25.49 3.23 2.56
C PHE A 85 -24.15 2.49 2.67
N TRP A 86 -23.25 2.98 3.51
CA TRP A 86 -21.91 2.40 3.69
C TRP A 86 -21.90 1.32 4.77
N SER A 87 -22.63 1.50 5.88
CA SER A 87 -22.59 0.55 7.00
C SER A 87 -23.33 -0.76 6.72
N GLU A 88 -24.28 -0.75 5.79
CA GLU A 88 -25.12 -1.90 5.44
C GLU A 88 -24.78 -2.51 4.07
N MET A 89 -23.64 -2.14 3.48
CA MET A 89 -23.18 -2.78 2.25
C MET A 89 -23.05 -4.29 2.45
N SER A 90 -23.55 -5.04 1.48
CA SER A 90 -23.42 -6.50 1.48
C SER A 90 -21.96 -6.88 1.24
N TRP A 91 -21.57 -8.07 1.69
CA TRP A 91 -20.26 -8.62 1.35
C TRP A 91 -20.15 -8.84 -0.16
N MET A 92 -18.96 -8.62 -0.72
CA MET A 92 -18.64 -9.08 -2.06
C MET A 92 -18.79 -10.60 -2.15
N PRO A 93 -19.22 -11.14 -3.31
CA PRO A 93 -19.11 -12.56 -3.60
C PRO A 93 -17.68 -13.06 -3.34
N GLY A 94 -17.52 -14.00 -2.41
CA GLY A 94 -16.21 -14.54 -2.01
C GLY A 94 -15.38 -13.64 -1.09
N GLY A 95 -15.88 -12.48 -0.63
CA GLY A 95 -15.16 -11.58 0.27
C GLY A 95 -14.87 -12.21 1.64
N ARG A 96 -15.84 -12.94 2.22
CA ARG A 96 -15.65 -13.69 3.47
C ARG A 96 -14.62 -14.82 3.32
N GLU A 97 -14.64 -15.51 2.18
CA GLU A 97 -13.67 -16.56 1.85
C GLU A 97 -12.25 -15.98 1.75
N LEU A 98 -12.08 -14.87 1.02
CA LEU A 98 -10.81 -14.18 0.90
C LEU A 98 -10.26 -13.75 2.27
N HIS A 99 -11.08 -13.06 3.07
CA HIS A 99 -10.67 -12.62 4.41
C HIS A 99 -10.30 -13.79 5.33
N GLY A 100 -11.12 -14.86 5.31
CA GLY A 100 -10.85 -16.08 6.08
C GLY A 100 -9.54 -16.75 5.67
N PHE A 101 -9.27 -16.85 4.37
CA PHE A 101 -8.01 -17.38 3.85
C PHE A 101 -6.80 -16.57 4.33
N LEU A 102 -6.84 -15.24 4.21
CA LEU A 102 -5.75 -14.36 4.63
C LEU A 102 -5.43 -14.56 6.11
N ARG A 103 -6.47 -14.56 6.97
CA ARG A 103 -6.33 -14.81 8.41
C ARG A 103 -5.77 -16.19 8.72
N SER A 104 -6.27 -17.24 8.06
CA SER A 104 -5.76 -18.61 8.26
C SER A 104 -4.31 -18.77 7.79
N SER A 105 -3.84 -17.90 6.90
CA SER A 105 -2.46 -17.84 6.43
C SER A 105 -1.55 -17.00 7.34
N GLY A 106 -2.05 -16.53 8.49
CA GLY A 106 -1.31 -15.73 9.46
C GLY A 106 -1.31 -14.22 9.20
N TYR A 107 -2.06 -13.74 8.20
CA TYR A 107 -2.07 -12.32 7.84
C TYR A 107 -3.36 -11.62 8.27
N PHE A 108 -3.21 -10.54 9.02
CA PHE A 108 -4.30 -9.66 9.43
C PHE A 108 -4.19 -8.35 8.64
N PRO A 109 -4.93 -8.19 7.53
CA PRO A 109 -4.75 -7.05 6.66
C PRO A 109 -5.16 -5.74 7.34
N THR A 110 -4.40 -4.67 7.11
CA THR A 110 -4.88 -3.31 7.32
C THR A 110 -5.91 -2.97 6.24
N ILE A 111 -7.14 -2.62 6.64
CA ILE A 111 -8.14 -2.14 5.68
C ILE A 111 -7.70 -0.77 5.17
N LEU A 112 -7.55 -0.63 3.85
CA LEU A 112 -7.13 0.61 3.19
C LEU A 112 -8.17 1.02 2.15
N SER A 113 -9.08 1.91 2.53
CA SER A 113 -10.21 2.28 1.69
C SER A 113 -10.18 3.77 1.32
N ALA A 114 -10.54 4.05 0.07
CA ALA A 114 -10.70 5.43 -0.38
C ALA A 114 -11.98 6.07 0.18
N LEU A 115 -11.94 7.39 0.32
CA LEU A 115 -13.08 8.24 0.67
C LEU A 115 -13.51 9.13 -0.53
N PRO A 116 -14.77 9.61 -0.53
CA PRO A 116 -15.20 10.63 -1.48
C PRO A 116 -14.32 11.88 -1.42
N GLY A 117 -14.22 12.60 -2.54
CA GLY A 117 -13.39 13.82 -2.62
C GLY A 117 -13.77 14.90 -1.58
N PRO A 118 -12.80 15.71 -1.14
CA PRO A 118 -12.95 16.69 -0.06
C PRO A 118 -14.03 17.74 -0.31
N GLU A 119 -14.35 18.02 -1.57
CA GLU A 119 -15.42 18.93 -1.98
C GLU A 119 -16.81 18.42 -1.58
N ARG A 120 -16.96 17.12 -1.31
CA ARG A 120 -18.23 16.47 -0.91
C ARG A 120 -18.30 16.23 0.59
N LYS A 121 -18.20 17.30 1.38
CA LYS A 121 -18.11 17.24 2.86
C LYS A 121 -19.09 16.26 3.53
N LYS A 122 -20.38 16.32 3.18
CA LYS A 122 -21.39 15.43 3.79
C LYS A 122 -21.21 13.97 3.37
N ALA A 123 -20.95 13.71 2.08
CA ALA A 123 -20.66 12.36 1.59
C ALA A 123 -19.41 11.78 2.27
N LEU A 124 -18.36 12.60 2.42
CA LEU A 124 -17.11 12.25 3.09
C LEU A 124 -17.35 11.83 4.54
N ILE A 125 -18.12 12.61 5.31
CA ILE A 125 -18.47 12.30 6.70
C ILE A 125 -19.24 10.98 6.77
N ASN A 126 -20.30 10.83 5.97
CA ASN A 126 -21.11 9.61 5.93
C ASN A 126 -20.27 8.38 5.57
N ALA A 127 -19.39 8.50 4.57
CA ALA A 127 -18.51 7.43 4.12
C ALA A 127 -17.53 7.01 5.21
N ARG A 128 -16.88 7.99 5.86
CA ARG A 128 -15.94 7.71 6.95
C ARG A 128 -16.62 6.98 8.09
N GLU A 129 -17.77 7.49 8.56
CA GLU A 129 -18.48 6.87 9.68
C GLU A 129 -19.02 5.48 9.32
N GLY A 130 -19.67 5.36 8.16
CA GLY A 130 -20.31 4.11 7.76
C GLY A 130 -19.33 3.00 7.43
N LYS A 131 -18.18 3.32 6.81
CA LYS A 131 -17.10 2.33 6.59
C LYS A 131 -16.53 1.82 7.92
N ILE A 132 -16.26 2.71 8.88
CA ILE A 132 -15.80 2.30 10.22
C ILE A 132 -16.85 1.44 10.94
N LYS A 133 -18.13 1.79 10.83
CA LYS A 133 -19.24 0.97 11.38
C LYS A 133 -19.27 -0.41 10.74
N TRP A 134 -19.17 -0.51 9.41
CA TRP A 134 -19.14 -1.78 8.69
C TRP A 134 -17.95 -2.64 9.14
N ILE A 135 -16.74 -2.07 9.14
CA ILE A 135 -15.52 -2.78 9.55
C ILE A 135 -15.64 -3.29 10.98
N ARG A 136 -16.11 -2.45 11.91
CA ARG A 136 -16.32 -2.85 13.31
C ARG A 136 -17.35 -3.97 13.43
N LYS A 137 -18.46 -3.90 12.68
CA LYS A 137 -19.54 -4.90 12.68
C LYS A 137 -19.09 -6.25 12.14
N GLU A 138 -18.40 -6.26 11.00
CA GLU A 138 -18.12 -7.47 10.23
C GLU A 138 -16.74 -8.08 10.52
N LEU A 139 -15.74 -7.25 10.84
CA LEU A 139 -14.35 -7.69 11.07
C LEU A 139 -13.90 -7.53 12.52
N GLY A 140 -14.52 -6.62 13.28
CA GLY A 140 -14.25 -6.37 14.70
C GLY A 140 -13.52 -5.05 14.98
N ALA A 141 -13.45 -4.68 16.27
CA ALA A 141 -12.92 -3.38 16.72
C ALA A 141 -11.45 -3.15 16.32
N SER A 142 -10.60 -4.17 16.44
CA SER A 142 -9.19 -4.07 16.07
C SER A 142 -8.99 -3.70 14.59
N TYR A 143 -9.82 -4.22 13.67
CA TYR A 143 -9.75 -3.81 12.27
C TYR A 143 -10.20 -2.37 12.08
N ALA A 144 -11.25 -1.96 12.79
CA ALA A 144 -11.79 -0.61 12.68
C ALA A 144 -10.83 0.47 13.20
N GLU A 145 -10.09 0.18 14.27
CA GLU A 145 -9.11 1.09 14.87
C GLU A 145 -7.83 1.23 14.02
N ASN A 146 -7.46 0.16 13.29
CA ASN A 146 -6.29 0.17 12.43
C ASN A 146 -6.60 0.52 10.96
N ALA A 147 -7.88 0.70 10.60
CA ALA A 147 -8.27 1.01 9.24
C ALA A 147 -7.75 2.38 8.79
N ILE A 148 -7.22 2.44 7.57
CA ILE A 148 -6.75 3.66 6.94
C ILE A 148 -7.80 4.10 5.92
N LEU A 149 -8.48 5.21 6.23
CA LEU A 149 -9.44 5.85 5.34
C LEU A 149 -8.85 7.16 4.82
N CYS A 150 -8.43 7.15 3.56
CA CYS A 150 -7.71 8.25 2.90
C CYS A 150 -8.35 8.59 1.55
N TYR A 151 -7.85 9.63 0.87
CA TYR A 151 -8.20 9.83 -0.53
C TYR A 151 -7.48 8.81 -1.39
N ARG A 152 -8.10 8.48 -2.53
CA ARG A 152 -7.61 7.41 -3.40
C ARG A 152 -6.13 7.57 -3.81
N PRO A 153 -5.63 8.74 -4.27
CA PRO A 153 -4.21 8.91 -4.58
C PRO A 153 -3.27 8.73 -3.37
N GLU A 154 -3.77 8.94 -2.15
CA GLU A 154 -2.97 8.81 -0.92
C GLU A 154 -2.74 7.35 -0.53
N LYS A 155 -3.43 6.39 -1.17
CA LYS A 155 -3.17 4.95 -0.95
C LYS A 155 -1.69 4.62 -1.21
N ALA A 156 -1.10 5.17 -2.27
CA ALA A 156 0.29 4.92 -2.63
C ALA A 156 1.30 5.35 -1.54
N LEU A 157 0.93 6.30 -0.67
CA LEU A 157 1.78 6.72 0.46
C LEU A 157 1.97 5.61 1.50
N GLN A 158 1.11 4.59 1.49
CA GLN A 158 1.24 3.41 2.36
C GLN A 158 2.08 2.30 1.73
N SER A 159 2.51 2.45 0.48
CA SER A 159 3.32 1.46 -0.23
C SER A 159 4.78 1.44 0.23
N GLY A 160 5.59 0.56 -0.34
CA GLY A 160 7.01 0.37 -0.04
C GLY A 160 7.42 -1.10 -0.03
N ALA A 161 8.69 -1.35 0.30
CA ALA A 161 9.26 -2.69 0.40
C ALA A 161 8.44 -3.60 1.34
N ALA A 162 8.27 -4.85 0.95
CA ALA A 162 7.48 -5.87 1.65
C ALA A 162 6.01 -5.47 1.95
N ARG A 163 5.42 -4.51 1.22
CA ARG A 163 4.00 -4.13 1.38
C ARG A 163 3.15 -4.60 0.21
N VAL A 164 2.13 -5.40 0.52
CA VAL A 164 1.19 -5.95 -0.46
C VAL A 164 -0.14 -5.21 -0.40
N LEU A 165 -0.67 -4.77 -1.55
CA LEU A 165 -2.02 -4.25 -1.67
C LEU A 165 -2.89 -5.20 -2.50
N ILE A 166 -4.05 -5.59 -1.96
CA ILE A 166 -5.12 -6.24 -2.71
C ILE A 166 -6.23 -5.21 -2.94
N ASP A 167 -6.47 -4.84 -4.20
CA ASP A 167 -7.39 -3.75 -4.59
C ASP A 167 -7.99 -4.06 -5.96
N ASP A 168 -9.26 -3.72 -6.20
CA ASP A 168 -9.95 -4.03 -7.46
C ASP A 168 -9.65 -3.02 -8.58
N ASN A 169 -9.10 -1.85 -8.20
CA ASN A 169 -8.78 -0.76 -9.10
C ASN A 169 -7.33 -0.89 -9.63
N SER A 170 -7.21 -1.06 -10.95
CA SER A 170 -5.91 -1.23 -11.61
C SER A 170 -4.98 -0.02 -11.47
N GLU A 171 -5.55 1.17 -11.31
CA GLU A 171 -4.76 2.39 -11.17
C GLU A 171 -4.15 2.50 -9.76
N ASN A 172 -4.90 2.14 -8.71
CA ASN A 172 -4.37 2.01 -7.35
C ASN A 172 -3.21 1.01 -7.33
N ILE A 173 -3.36 -0.13 -8.02
CA ILE A 173 -2.32 -1.16 -8.11
C ILE A 173 -1.07 -0.62 -8.81
N ARG A 174 -1.23 0.09 -9.93
CA ARG A 174 -0.10 0.71 -10.65
C ARG A 174 0.64 1.70 -9.76
N GLU A 175 -0.07 2.63 -9.13
CA GLU A 175 0.51 3.65 -8.24
C GLU A 175 1.19 3.01 -7.02
N TRP A 176 0.64 1.90 -6.51
CA TRP A 176 1.23 1.13 -5.42
C TRP A 176 2.56 0.49 -5.82
N GLU A 177 2.62 -0.14 -6.99
CA GLU A 177 3.82 -0.78 -7.53
C GLU A 177 4.90 0.25 -7.87
N GLU A 178 4.53 1.40 -8.46
CA GLU A 178 5.44 2.53 -8.72
C GLU A 178 6.07 3.07 -7.43
N ALA A 179 5.34 3.03 -6.31
CA ALA A 179 5.83 3.39 -4.99
C ALA A 179 6.63 2.27 -4.28
N GLY A 180 6.95 1.18 -4.98
CA GLY A 180 7.86 0.11 -4.52
C GLY A 180 7.19 -1.05 -3.77
N GLY A 181 5.85 -1.10 -3.75
CA GLY A 181 5.09 -2.21 -3.17
C GLY A 181 4.71 -3.28 -4.18
N ILE A 182 4.00 -4.30 -3.69
CA ILE A 182 3.51 -5.42 -4.50
C ILE A 182 2.00 -5.31 -4.65
N GLY A 183 1.52 -5.22 -5.89
CA GLY A 183 0.11 -5.15 -6.20
C GLY A 183 -0.53 -6.51 -6.51
N ILE A 184 -1.73 -6.76 -5.98
CA ILE A 184 -2.63 -7.82 -6.43
C ILE A 184 -3.94 -7.19 -6.87
N LEU A 185 -4.11 -7.04 -8.18
CA LEU A 185 -5.39 -6.64 -8.76
C LEU A 185 -6.48 -7.67 -8.45
N HIS A 186 -7.47 -7.32 -7.64
CA HIS A 186 -8.61 -8.18 -7.34
C HIS A 186 -9.56 -8.25 -8.53
N LYS A 187 -9.99 -9.48 -8.86
CA LYS A 187 -10.98 -9.77 -9.91
C LYS A 187 -11.95 -10.87 -9.49
N ASN A 188 -11.45 -11.81 -8.70
CA ASN A 188 -12.22 -12.80 -7.96
C ASN A 188 -11.32 -13.40 -6.87
N THR A 189 -11.94 -14.02 -5.88
CA THR A 189 -11.27 -14.62 -4.72
C THR A 189 -10.23 -15.66 -5.12
N SER A 190 -10.57 -16.62 -6.00
CA SER A 190 -9.66 -17.70 -6.37
C SER A 190 -8.35 -17.19 -7.01
N ARG A 191 -8.45 -16.18 -7.89
CA ARG A 191 -7.27 -15.56 -8.50
C ARG A 191 -6.43 -14.83 -7.45
N THR A 192 -7.06 -14.05 -6.57
CA THR A 192 -6.37 -13.31 -5.51
C THR A 192 -5.63 -14.26 -4.57
N ILE A 193 -6.28 -15.32 -4.10
CA ILE A 193 -5.67 -16.37 -3.27
C ILE A 193 -4.44 -16.96 -3.97
N ARG A 194 -4.58 -17.37 -5.23
CA ARG A 194 -3.47 -17.93 -6.02
C ARG A 194 -2.29 -16.97 -6.14
N CYS A 195 -2.55 -15.68 -6.38
CA CYS A 195 -1.50 -14.67 -6.46
C CYS A 195 -0.81 -14.46 -5.11
N PHE A 196 -1.58 -14.32 -4.03
CA PHE A 196 -1.04 -14.14 -2.70
C PHE A 196 -0.18 -15.34 -2.26
N SER A 197 -0.64 -16.58 -2.48
CA SER A 197 0.14 -17.78 -2.19
C SER A 197 1.47 -17.85 -2.93
N LYS A 198 1.58 -17.26 -4.14
CA LYS A 198 2.86 -17.18 -4.85
C LYS A 198 3.84 -16.25 -4.15
N ILE A 199 3.36 -15.11 -3.63
CA ILE A 199 4.18 -14.17 -2.87
C ILE A 199 4.74 -14.86 -1.62
N LEU A 200 3.89 -15.58 -0.88
CA LEU A 200 4.32 -16.32 0.32
C LEU A 200 5.41 -17.35 0.03
N LYS A 201 5.33 -18.05 -1.12
CA LYS A 201 6.34 -19.04 -1.52
C LYS A 201 7.67 -18.41 -1.94
N VAL A 202 7.65 -17.18 -2.45
CA VAL A 202 8.88 -16.46 -2.83
C VAL A 202 9.56 -15.91 -1.58
N GLY A 203 8.80 -15.37 -0.63
CA GLY A 203 9.34 -14.86 0.64
C GLY A 203 9.98 -15.94 1.54
N GLN A 204 9.60 -17.21 1.40
CA GLN A 204 10.18 -18.33 2.16
C GLN A 204 11.44 -18.96 1.52
N LYS A 205 11.85 -18.51 0.31
CA LYS A 205 12.95 -19.12 -0.45
C LYS A 205 14.31 -18.43 -0.27
N PHE A 206 14.41 -17.45 0.62
CA PHE A 206 15.64 -16.72 0.92
C PHE A 206 16.03 -16.93 2.37
#